data_AF-A0AAD8XWR1-F1
#
_entry.id   AF-A0AAD8XWR1-F1
#
_cell.length_a   1.000
_cell.length_b   1.000
_cell.length_c   1.000
_cell.angle_alpha   90.00
_cell.angle_beta   90.00
_cell.angle_gamma   90.00
#
_symmetry.space_group_name_H-M   'P 1'
#
loop_
_entity.id
_entity.type
_entity.pdbx_description
1 polymer ?
#
loop_
_entity_poly.entity_id
_entity_poly.type
_entity_poly.pdbx_seq_one_letter_code
_entity_poly.pdbx_strand_id
1 'polypeptide(L)'
;MMMADDGYYIYTGRDDEVIPPEVTRVRIHESVTVIRARAFRGNRNIEEVDCDNVITVEECAFYNCPSLRLVIMRGVKVVERKVFFDCKSLAVVECDKLDRIGEWAFLHCKSLRSINLPSAKIVENGAFDECEALTNVEFGKDLESIGPRAFVNCTSLERITIPLKDGIITDNNVFRMCKNLKHV
;
A
#
# COMPACT_ATOMS: atom_id res chain seq x y z
N MET A 1 -21.11 -13.76 -13.73
CA MET A 1 -19.76 -13.25 -13.49
C MET A 1 -19.58 -12.04 -14.39
N MET A 2 -19.45 -10.83 -13.84
CA MET A 2 -19.18 -9.65 -14.66
C MET A 2 -17.67 -9.60 -14.90
N MET A 3 -17.24 -10.10 -16.06
CA MET A 3 -15.86 -9.98 -16.52
C MET A 3 -15.77 -8.82 -17.50
N ALA A 4 -14.72 -8.02 -17.39
CA ALA A 4 -14.35 -7.10 -18.46
C ALA A 4 -13.59 -7.84 -19.57
N ASP A 5 -13.57 -7.25 -20.76
CA ASP A 5 -12.94 -7.83 -21.96
C ASP A 5 -11.43 -8.08 -21.81
N ASP A 6 -10.80 -7.41 -20.83
CA ASP A 6 -9.39 -7.53 -20.49
C ASP A 6 -9.10 -8.55 -19.36
N GLY A 7 -10.10 -9.34 -18.98
CA GLY A 7 -9.95 -10.48 -18.08
C GLY A 7 -9.98 -10.14 -16.59
N TYR A 8 -10.45 -8.95 -16.21
CA TYR A 8 -10.71 -8.61 -14.80
C TYR A 8 -12.11 -9.04 -14.39
N TYR A 9 -12.21 -9.55 -13.17
CA TYR A 9 -13.48 -9.60 -12.45
C TYR A 9 -13.83 -8.20 -11.94
N ILE A 10 -15.05 -7.74 -12.22
CA ILE A 10 -15.54 -6.45 -11.73
C ILE A 10 -16.15 -6.62 -10.34
N TYR A 11 -15.48 -6.06 -9.32
CA TYR A 11 -15.97 -6.02 -7.95
C TYR A 11 -16.85 -4.78 -7.73
N THR A 12 -18.10 -5.01 -7.35
CA THR A 12 -19.14 -3.98 -7.20
C THR A 12 -19.28 -3.42 -5.78
N GLY A 13 -18.57 -3.98 -4.79
CA GLY A 13 -18.61 -3.50 -3.41
C GLY A 13 -19.88 -3.89 -2.64
N ARG A 14 -20.67 -4.85 -3.16
CA ARG A 14 -21.87 -5.31 -2.46
C ARG A 14 -21.49 -6.25 -1.31
N ASP A 15 -22.26 -6.18 -0.22
CA ASP A 15 -21.97 -6.97 0.99
C ASP A 15 -22.12 -8.48 0.79
N ASP A 16 -22.92 -8.91 -0.20
CA ASP A 16 -23.14 -10.30 -0.58
C ASP A 16 -22.22 -10.77 -1.72
N GLU A 17 -21.31 -9.92 -2.19
CA GLU A 17 -20.44 -10.22 -3.31
C GLU A 17 -19.35 -11.20 -2.92
N VAL A 18 -19.44 -12.41 -3.48
CA VAL A 18 -18.42 -13.44 -3.33
C VAL A 18 -17.57 -13.48 -4.59
N ILE A 19 -16.26 -13.26 -4.42
CA ILE A 19 -15.29 -13.36 -5.50
C ILE A 19 -15.07 -14.84 -5.80
N PRO A 20 -15.28 -15.28 -7.05
CA PRO A 20 -15.04 -16.68 -7.44
C PRO A 20 -13.58 -17.10 -7.16
N PRO A 21 -13.35 -18.34 -6.70
CA PRO A 21 -12.03 -18.79 -6.26
C PRO A 21 -10.97 -18.76 -7.38
N GLU A 22 -11.35 -18.85 -8.65
CA GLU A 22 -10.46 -18.80 -9.81
C GLU A 22 -9.99 -17.39 -10.19
N VAL A 23 -10.58 -16.33 -9.60
CA VAL A 23 -10.25 -14.95 -9.95
C VAL A 23 -8.87 -14.58 -9.44
N THR A 24 -8.02 -14.16 -10.36
CA THR A 24 -6.67 -13.65 -10.09
C THR A 24 -6.54 -12.14 -10.28
N ARG A 25 -7.46 -11.50 -11.01
CA ARG A 25 -7.42 -10.07 -11.33
C ARG A 25 -8.76 -9.43 -11.03
N VAL A 26 -8.76 -8.40 -10.19
CA VAL A 26 -9.97 -7.67 -9.79
C VAL A 26 -9.85 -6.21 -10.17
N ARG A 27 -10.88 -5.68 -10.82
CA ARG A 27 -11.06 -4.25 -11.01
C ARG A 27 -12.25 -3.79 -10.18
N ILE A 28 -12.07 -2.71 -9.44
CA ILE A 28 -13.13 -2.10 -8.65
C ILE A 28 -14.03 -1.28 -9.59
N HIS A 29 -15.34 -1.56 -9.56
CA HIS A 29 -16.32 -0.87 -10.37
C HIS A 29 -16.28 0.65 -10.13
N GLU A 30 -16.54 1.46 -11.17
CA GLU A 30 -16.43 2.92 -11.14
C GLU A 30 -17.30 3.62 -10.09
N SER A 31 -18.40 2.98 -9.68
CA SER A 31 -19.30 3.52 -8.63
C SER A 31 -18.76 3.34 -7.22
N VAL A 32 -17.70 2.54 -7.02
CA VAL A 32 -17.18 2.20 -5.70
C VAL A 32 -16.05 3.14 -5.33
N THR A 33 -16.33 4.08 -4.44
CA THR A 33 -15.34 5.05 -3.94
C THR A 33 -14.62 4.59 -2.67
N VAL A 34 -15.09 3.51 -2.03
CA VAL A 34 -14.52 2.95 -0.80
C VAL A 34 -14.45 1.43 -0.89
N ILE A 35 -13.27 0.86 -0.67
CA ILE A 35 -13.14 -0.58 -0.42
C ILE A 35 -13.31 -0.78 1.09
N ARG A 36 -14.38 -1.48 1.47
CA ARG A 36 -14.75 -1.66 2.87
C ARG A 36 -13.77 -2.55 3.64
N ALA A 37 -13.79 -2.37 4.95
CA ALA A 37 -12.92 -3.12 5.85
C ALA A 37 -13.04 -4.63 5.61
N ARG A 38 -11.88 -5.29 5.50
CA ARG A 38 -11.75 -6.76 5.30
C ARG A 38 -12.34 -7.32 4.00
N ALA A 39 -12.71 -6.51 3.01
CA ALA A 39 -13.37 -6.96 1.77
C ALA A 39 -12.65 -8.11 1.03
N PHE A 40 -11.31 -8.11 1.04
CA PHE A 40 -10.46 -9.11 0.40
C PHE A 40 -9.56 -9.85 1.40
N ARG A 41 -9.83 -9.75 2.70
CA ARG A 41 -8.95 -10.29 3.75
C ARG A 41 -8.69 -11.78 3.55
N GLY A 42 -7.43 -12.17 3.51
CA GLY A 42 -7.01 -13.56 3.40
C GLY A 42 -7.15 -14.14 2.00
N ASN A 43 -7.45 -13.33 0.98
CA ASN A 43 -7.62 -13.83 -0.38
C ASN A 43 -6.29 -14.40 -0.91
N ARG A 44 -6.31 -15.67 -1.31
CA ARG A 44 -5.11 -16.41 -1.71
C ARG A 44 -4.91 -16.50 -3.22
N ASN A 45 -5.82 -15.96 -4.02
CA ASN A 45 -5.82 -16.16 -5.46
C ASN A 45 -5.67 -14.85 -6.23
N ILE A 46 -6.16 -13.73 -5.69
CA ILE A 46 -6.00 -12.42 -6.31
C ILE A 46 -4.53 -12.04 -6.30
N GLU A 47 -4.05 -11.72 -7.49
CA GLU A 47 -2.69 -11.34 -7.79
C GLU A 47 -2.62 -9.86 -8.19
N GLU A 48 -3.69 -9.33 -8.76
CA GLU A 48 -3.75 -7.96 -9.23
C GLU A 48 -5.06 -7.28 -8.85
N VAL A 49 -4.95 -6.04 -8.37
CA VAL A 49 -6.09 -5.17 -8.06
C VAL A 49 -5.93 -3.84 -8.77
N ASP A 50 -6.93 -3.47 -9.56
CA ASP A 50 -7.11 -2.14 -10.14
C ASP A 50 -8.24 -1.42 -9.39
N CYS A 51 -7.87 -0.42 -8.59
CA CYS A 51 -8.77 0.38 -7.78
C CYS A 51 -8.58 1.89 -7.99
N ASP A 52 -8.24 2.32 -9.21
CA ASP A 52 -7.98 3.74 -9.53
C ASP A 52 -9.16 4.67 -9.24
N ASN A 53 -10.40 4.17 -9.20
CA ASN A 53 -11.59 4.95 -8.86
C ASN A 53 -11.83 5.11 -7.35
N VAL A 54 -11.11 4.36 -6.52
CA VAL A 54 -11.31 4.33 -5.07
C VAL A 54 -10.62 5.53 -4.42
N ILE A 55 -11.26 6.11 -3.41
CA ILE A 55 -10.72 7.21 -2.61
C ILE A 55 -10.12 6.69 -1.30
N THR A 56 -10.78 5.73 -0.65
CA THR A 56 -10.36 5.17 0.64
C THR A 56 -10.37 3.64 0.61
N VAL A 57 -9.31 3.03 1.14
CA VAL A 57 -9.24 1.60 1.40
C VAL A 57 -9.20 1.38 2.91
N GLU A 58 -10.27 0.79 3.45
CA GLU A 58 -10.51 0.69 4.89
C GLU A 58 -9.74 -0.46 5.55
N GLU A 59 -9.71 -0.43 6.90
CA GLU A 59 -8.95 -1.33 7.75
C GLU A 59 -8.95 -2.79 7.26
N CYS A 60 -7.74 -3.35 7.12
CA CYS A 60 -7.52 -4.76 6.78
C CYS A 60 -8.15 -5.23 5.45
N ALA A 61 -8.53 -4.34 4.53
CA ALA A 61 -9.19 -4.73 3.27
C ALA A 61 -8.46 -5.84 2.51
N PHE A 62 -7.13 -5.79 2.42
CA PHE A 62 -6.28 -6.80 1.77
C PHE A 62 -5.37 -7.54 2.77
N TYR A 63 -5.72 -7.58 4.06
CA TYR A 63 -4.89 -8.20 5.09
C TYR A 63 -4.57 -9.65 4.73
N ASN A 64 -3.29 -10.02 4.72
CA ASN A 64 -2.78 -11.36 4.43
C ASN A 64 -3.26 -11.90 3.08
N CYS A 65 -3.06 -11.15 1.99
CA CYS A 65 -3.25 -11.62 0.63
C CYS A 65 -1.91 -12.11 0.04
N PRO A 66 -1.53 -13.39 0.22
CA PRO A 66 -0.18 -13.86 -0.09
C PRO A 66 0.16 -13.90 -1.59
N SER A 67 -0.84 -13.84 -2.47
CA SER A 67 -0.65 -13.89 -3.93
C SER A 67 -0.69 -12.52 -4.59
N LEU A 68 -1.15 -11.49 -3.86
CA LEU A 68 -1.26 -10.13 -4.36
C LEU A 68 0.14 -9.61 -4.72
N ARG A 69 0.37 -9.31 -6.00
CA ARG A 69 1.66 -8.85 -6.55
C ARG A 69 1.65 -7.40 -7.02
N LEU A 70 0.50 -6.91 -7.48
CA LEU A 70 0.33 -5.61 -8.10
C LEU A 70 -0.95 -4.94 -7.60
N VAL A 71 -0.82 -3.69 -7.16
CA VAL A 71 -1.95 -2.83 -6.81
C VAL A 71 -1.83 -1.53 -7.61
N ILE A 72 -2.86 -1.22 -8.39
CA ILE A 72 -3.02 0.02 -9.14
C ILE A 72 -4.07 0.87 -8.42
N MET A 73 -3.62 1.96 -7.79
CA MET A 73 -4.41 2.75 -6.83
C MET A 73 -4.11 4.27 -6.95
N ARG A 74 -3.95 4.77 -8.18
CA ARG A 74 -3.59 6.16 -8.50
C ARG A 74 -4.58 7.19 -7.96
N GLY A 75 -5.86 6.82 -7.84
CA GLY A 75 -6.90 7.68 -7.26
C GLY A 75 -7.04 7.62 -5.74
N VAL A 76 -6.44 6.62 -5.08
CA VAL A 76 -6.60 6.41 -3.64
C VAL A 76 -5.86 7.48 -2.86
N LYS A 77 -6.57 8.09 -1.91
CA LYS A 77 -6.04 9.12 -1.00
C LYS A 77 -5.68 8.56 0.37
N VAL A 78 -6.42 7.57 0.85
CA VAL A 78 -6.24 7.03 2.19
C VAL A 78 -6.18 5.51 2.14
N VAL A 79 -5.07 4.97 2.65
CA VAL A 79 -4.94 3.56 3.00
C VAL A 79 -4.95 3.49 4.51
N GLU A 80 -5.94 2.83 5.08
CA GLU A 80 -6.08 2.72 6.53
C GLU A 80 -5.18 1.65 7.16
N ARG A 81 -5.39 1.40 8.45
CA ARG A 81 -4.60 0.47 9.25
C ARG A 81 -4.58 -0.94 8.65
N LYS A 82 -3.38 -1.51 8.53
CA LYS A 82 -3.13 -2.90 8.12
C LYS A 82 -3.76 -3.32 6.77
N VAL A 83 -4.05 -2.39 5.87
CA VAL A 83 -4.72 -2.71 4.59
C VAL A 83 -3.99 -3.81 3.82
N PHE A 84 -2.68 -3.71 3.63
CA PHE A 84 -1.83 -4.69 2.94
C PHE A 84 -0.90 -5.46 3.88
N PHE A 85 -1.20 -5.49 5.18
CA PHE A 85 -0.39 -6.23 6.17
C PHE A 85 -0.21 -7.69 5.71
N ASP A 86 1.03 -8.19 5.73
CA ASP A 86 1.41 -9.55 5.35
C ASP A 86 1.12 -9.94 3.88
N CYS A 87 0.99 -8.96 2.97
CA CYS A 87 0.97 -9.20 1.52
C CYS A 87 2.38 -9.48 0.99
N LYS A 88 2.95 -10.64 1.34
CA LYS A 88 4.37 -10.95 1.12
C LYS A 88 4.84 -10.90 -0.34
N SER A 89 3.94 -11.19 -1.28
CA SER A 89 4.23 -11.15 -2.73
C SER A 89 4.03 -9.77 -3.36
N LEU A 90 3.50 -8.80 -2.62
CA LEU A 90 3.21 -7.47 -3.16
C LEU A 90 4.52 -6.81 -3.57
N ALA A 91 4.71 -6.64 -4.87
CA ALA A 91 5.97 -6.21 -5.46
C ALA A 91 5.91 -4.79 -6.00
N VAL A 92 4.73 -4.39 -6.49
CA VAL A 92 4.50 -3.09 -7.14
C VAL A 92 3.21 -2.47 -6.60
N VAL A 93 3.30 -1.22 -6.18
CA VAL A 93 2.16 -0.37 -5.84
C VAL A 93 2.26 0.90 -6.69
N GLU A 94 1.27 1.12 -7.53
CA GLU A 94 1.16 2.32 -8.35
C GLU A 94 0.18 3.28 -7.68
N CYS A 95 0.68 4.40 -7.16
CA CYS A 95 -0.12 5.41 -6.49
C CYS A 95 0.37 6.83 -6.82
N ASP A 96 -0.56 7.76 -7.01
CA ASP A 96 -0.25 9.16 -7.34
C ASP A 96 -0.76 10.13 -6.26
N LYS A 97 -1.96 9.86 -5.72
CA LYS A 97 -2.71 10.78 -4.84
C LYS A 97 -2.74 10.33 -3.37
N LEU A 98 -1.89 9.39 -2.98
CA LEU A 98 -1.90 8.78 -1.65
C LEU A 98 -1.45 9.80 -0.60
N ASP A 99 -2.40 10.39 0.13
CA ASP A 99 -2.19 11.45 1.14
C ASP A 99 -1.80 10.86 2.50
N ARG A 100 -2.46 9.77 2.92
CA ARG A 100 -2.29 9.15 4.23
C ARG A 100 -2.10 7.63 4.13
N ILE A 101 -1.07 7.15 4.81
CA ILE A 101 -0.70 5.75 4.90
C ILE A 101 -0.80 5.32 6.36
N GLY A 102 -1.79 4.47 6.63
CA GLY A 102 -2.18 4.08 7.98
C GLY A 102 -1.18 3.17 8.68
N GLU A 103 -1.37 3.02 9.99
CA GLU A 103 -0.55 2.17 10.85
C GLU A 103 -0.41 0.76 10.26
N TRP A 104 0.83 0.32 10.08
CA TRP A 104 1.17 -1.01 9.55
C TRP A 104 0.56 -1.34 8.18
N ALA A 105 0.21 -0.34 7.37
CA ALA A 105 -0.48 -0.52 6.09
C ALA A 105 0.22 -1.54 5.16
N PHE A 106 1.55 -1.51 5.07
CA PHE A 106 2.39 -2.38 4.25
C PHE A 106 3.37 -3.24 5.07
N LEU A 107 3.14 -3.39 6.39
CA LEU A 107 4.01 -4.24 7.24
C LEU A 107 4.08 -5.66 6.66
N HIS A 108 5.30 -6.21 6.55
CA HIS A 108 5.60 -7.53 5.96
C HIS A 108 5.33 -7.66 4.45
N CYS A 109 5.19 -6.56 3.70
CA CYS A 109 5.25 -6.58 2.23
C CYS A 109 6.68 -6.80 1.73
N LYS A 110 7.26 -7.98 2.03
CA LYS A 110 8.69 -8.26 1.86
C LYS A 110 9.18 -8.17 0.41
N SER A 111 8.29 -8.31 -0.57
CA SER A 111 8.63 -8.22 -2.00
C SER A 111 8.50 -6.81 -2.58
N LEU A 112 7.99 -5.83 -1.83
CA LEU A 112 7.71 -4.49 -2.34
C LEU A 112 9.03 -3.80 -2.70
N ARG A 113 9.29 -3.57 -3.99
CA ARG A 113 10.58 -3.06 -4.46
C ARG A 113 10.65 -1.54 -4.50
N SER A 114 9.54 -0.91 -4.90
CA SER A 114 9.45 0.53 -5.08
C SER A 114 8.02 0.98 -4.82
N ILE A 115 7.90 2.18 -4.25
CA ILE A 115 6.65 2.92 -4.14
C ILE A 115 6.98 4.41 -4.28
N ASN A 116 6.23 5.10 -5.14
CA ASN A 116 6.36 6.54 -5.34
C ASN A 116 5.30 7.26 -4.48
N LEU A 117 5.71 8.24 -3.66
CA LEU A 117 4.84 8.90 -2.69
C LEU A 117 4.83 10.43 -2.89
N PRO A 118 4.52 10.95 -4.09
CA PRO A 118 4.64 12.37 -4.39
C PRO A 118 3.62 13.24 -3.65
N SER A 119 2.51 12.65 -3.19
CA SER A 119 1.42 13.37 -2.48
C SER A 119 1.35 13.03 -0.99
N ALA A 120 2.18 12.11 -0.49
CA ALA A 120 2.05 11.62 0.88
C ALA A 120 2.36 12.72 1.90
N LYS A 121 1.42 12.96 2.80
CA LYS A 121 1.51 13.91 3.91
C LYS A 121 1.82 13.22 5.22
N ILE A 122 1.19 12.07 5.44
CA ILE A 122 1.25 11.34 6.71
C ILE A 122 1.59 9.88 6.42
N VAL A 123 2.72 9.44 6.95
CA VAL A 123 3.09 8.02 7.03
C VAL A 123 3.02 7.62 8.50
N GLU A 124 2.09 6.75 8.87
CA GLU A 124 1.89 6.37 10.27
C GLU A 124 2.88 5.30 10.77
N ASN A 125 2.75 4.94 12.05
CA ASN A 125 3.60 3.99 12.75
C ASN A 125 3.76 2.67 11.99
N GLY A 126 5.02 2.28 11.73
CA GLY A 126 5.39 1.02 11.09
C GLY A 126 4.75 0.78 9.71
N ALA A 127 4.34 1.82 8.99
CA ALA A 127 3.63 1.70 7.72
C ALA A 127 4.34 0.78 6.70
N PHE A 128 5.67 0.80 6.63
CA PHE A 128 6.51 -0.03 5.76
C PHE A 128 7.51 -0.90 6.55
N ASP A 129 7.27 -1.17 7.84
CA ASP A 129 8.17 -2.02 8.64
C ASP A 129 8.30 -3.41 7.97
N GLU A 130 9.53 -3.93 7.90
CA GLU A 130 9.91 -5.17 7.19
C GLU A 130 9.54 -5.23 5.69
N CYS A 131 9.48 -4.09 4.98
CA CYS A 131 9.52 -4.07 3.51
C CYS A 131 10.96 -4.32 3.02
N GLU A 132 11.44 -5.56 3.19
CA GLU A 132 12.85 -5.92 3.03
C GLU A 132 13.42 -5.64 1.63
N ALA A 133 12.62 -5.78 0.57
CA ALA A 133 13.04 -5.53 -0.81
C ALA A 133 12.95 -4.07 -1.27
N LEU A 134 12.43 -3.15 -0.44
CA LEU A 134 12.20 -1.76 -0.81
C LEU A 134 13.54 -1.04 -0.98
N THR A 135 13.84 -0.52 -2.18
CA THR A 135 15.14 0.10 -2.47
C THR A 135 15.11 1.62 -2.46
N ASN A 136 13.99 2.22 -2.85
CA ASN A 136 13.86 3.65 -3.05
C ASN A 136 12.49 4.16 -2.59
N VAL A 137 12.49 5.31 -1.92
CA VAL A 137 11.26 6.04 -1.55
C VAL A 137 11.49 7.53 -1.80
N GLU A 138 10.56 8.17 -2.51
CA GLU A 138 10.61 9.60 -2.80
C GLU A 138 9.32 10.25 -2.29
N PHE A 139 9.47 11.25 -1.41
CA PHE A 139 8.37 12.05 -0.90
C PHE A 139 8.29 13.40 -1.60
N GLY A 140 7.07 13.88 -1.80
CA GLY A 140 6.83 15.25 -2.25
C GLY A 140 6.96 16.28 -1.15
N LYS A 141 6.93 17.56 -1.55
CA LYS A 141 7.09 18.74 -0.66
C LYS A 141 6.03 18.87 0.45
N ASP A 142 4.89 18.20 0.29
CA ASP A 142 3.74 18.31 1.18
C ASP A 142 3.80 17.32 2.35
N LEU A 143 4.90 16.55 2.48
CA LEU A 143 5.12 15.68 3.63
C LEU A 143 5.12 16.47 4.95
N GLU A 144 4.38 15.95 5.94
CA GLU A 144 4.21 16.55 7.26
C GLU A 144 4.77 15.66 8.39
N SER A 145 4.58 14.34 8.30
CA SER A 145 5.05 13.43 9.36
C SER A 145 5.40 12.04 8.86
N ILE A 146 6.43 11.46 9.49
CA ILE A 146 6.79 10.04 9.38
C ILE A 146 6.79 9.45 10.79
N GLY A 147 5.86 8.54 11.02
CA GLY A 147 5.61 7.92 12.31
C GLY A 147 6.75 7.00 12.76
N PRO A 148 6.74 6.61 14.04
CA PRO A 148 7.71 5.68 14.59
C PRO A 148 7.81 4.41 13.75
N ARG A 149 9.03 3.92 13.62
CA ARG A 149 9.33 2.64 12.97
C ARG A 149 8.88 2.52 11.50
N ALA A 150 8.48 3.60 10.83
CA ALA A 150 7.82 3.52 9.52
C ALA A 150 8.61 2.71 8.46
N PHE A 151 9.94 2.70 8.52
CA PHE A 151 10.82 1.97 7.59
C PHE A 151 11.78 1.01 8.31
N VAL A 152 11.41 0.51 9.49
CA VAL A 152 12.27 -0.44 10.22
C VAL A 152 12.46 -1.71 9.39
N ASN A 153 13.66 -2.28 9.43
CA ASN A 153 14.01 -3.50 8.68
C ASN A 153 13.78 -3.42 7.16
N CYS A 154 13.70 -2.23 6.56
CA CYS A 154 13.83 -2.07 5.11
C CYS A 154 15.30 -2.25 4.70
N THR A 155 15.79 -3.49 4.74
CA THR A 155 17.22 -3.81 4.66
C THR A 155 17.84 -3.49 3.30
N SER A 156 17.06 -3.52 2.22
CA SER A 156 17.50 -3.10 0.88
C SER A 156 17.33 -1.60 0.60
N LEU A 157 16.80 -0.80 1.53
CA LEU A 157 16.57 0.62 1.28
C LEU A 157 17.90 1.36 1.12
N GLU A 158 18.17 1.87 -0.08
CA GLU A 158 19.41 2.58 -0.41
C GLU A 158 19.26 4.09 -0.35
N ARG A 159 18.09 4.59 -0.77
CA ARG A 159 17.79 6.02 -0.86
C ARG A 159 16.38 6.29 -0.36
N ILE A 160 16.27 7.29 0.52
CA ILE A 160 15.02 7.98 0.78
C ILE A 160 15.21 9.47 0.53
N THR A 161 14.21 10.15 -0.01
CA THR A 161 14.26 11.60 -0.20
C THR A 161 13.13 12.25 0.56
N ILE A 162 13.49 13.03 1.58
CA ILE A 162 12.57 13.75 2.46
C ILE A 162 12.71 15.25 2.16
N PRO A 163 11.61 16.00 1.97
CA PRO A 163 11.70 17.45 1.79
C PRO A 163 12.30 18.13 3.03
N LEU A 164 13.18 19.11 2.83
CA LEU A 164 13.67 19.96 3.91
C LEU A 164 12.57 20.95 4.29
N LYS A 165 11.81 20.64 5.34
CA LYS A 165 10.76 21.51 5.88
C LYS A 165 10.80 21.51 7.40
N ASP A 166 10.76 22.70 7.98
CA ASP A 166 10.67 22.86 9.42
C ASP A 166 9.40 22.18 9.94
N GLY A 167 9.55 21.40 11.01
CA GLY A 167 8.42 20.72 11.65
C GLY A 167 8.03 19.37 11.08
N ILE A 168 8.78 18.77 10.14
CA ILE A 168 8.59 17.34 9.82
C ILE A 168 8.91 16.53 11.09
N ILE A 169 7.92 15.80 11.57
CA ILE A 169 8.06 14.96 12.76
C ILE A 169 8.57 13.60 12.30
N THR A 170 9.82 13.28 12.65
CA THR A 170 10.43 11.95 12.46
C THR A 170 10.89 11.37 13.79
N ASP A 171 10.57 10.10 14.05
CA ASP A 171 11.07 9.36 15.22
C ASP A 171 12.52 8.89 15.04
N ASN A 172 13.27 8.74 16.13
CA ASN A 172 14.67 8.28 16.11
C ASN A 172 14.85 6.85 15.54
N ASN A 173 13.78 6.04 15.47
CA ASN A 173 13.82 4.67 14.98
C ASN A 173 13.24 4.47 13.58
N VAL A 174 12.90 5.53 12.84
CA VAL A 174 12.27 5.42 11.51
C VAL A 174 13.06 4.48 10.59
N PHE A 175 14.39 4.57 10.58
CA PHE A 175 15.29 3.79 9.70
C PHE A 175 16.09 2.70 10.42
N ARG A 176 15.64 2.23 11.59
CA ARG A 176 16.39 1.19 12.32
C ARG A 176 16.53 -0.07 11.45
N MET A 177 17.74 -0.62 11.38
CA MET A 177 18.09 -1.79 10.53
C MET A 177 18.03 -1.55 9.02
N CYS A 178 17.92 -0.31 8.54
CA CYS A 178 18.14 0.03 7.13
C CYS A 178 19.66 0.03 6.83
N LYS A 179 20.25 -1.17 6.72
CA LYS A 179 21.71 -1.35 6.64
C LYS A 179 22.35 -0.80 5.35
N ASN A 180 21.55 -0.67 4.29
CA ASN A 180 22.02 -0.18 2.99
C ASN A 180 21.73 1.30 2.74
N LEU A 181 21.11 2.00 3.70
CA LEU A 181 20.68 3.39 3.54
C LEU A 181 21.90 4.32 3.49
N LYS A 182 22.11 4.96 2.35
CA LYS A 182 23.26 5.86 2.10
C LYS A 182 22.85 7.32 1.99
N HIS A 183 21.59 7.59 1.64
CA HIS A 183 21.08 8.93 1.37
C HIS A 183 19.71 9.14 1.99
N VAL A 184 19.58 10.21 2.77
CA VAL A 184 18.35 10.76 3.37
C VAL A 184 18.23 12.21 2.95
#